data_AF-A0A934EEL8-F1
#
_entry.id   AF-A0A934EEL8-F1
#
_cell.length_a   1.000
_cell.length_b   1.000
_cell.length_c   1.000
_cell.angle_alpha   90.00
_cell.angle_beta   90.00
_cell.angle_gamma   90.00
#
_symmetry.space_group_name_H-M   'P 1'
#
loop_
_entity.id
_entity.type
_entity.pdbx_description
1 polymer ?
#
loop_
_entity_poly.entity_id
_entity_poly.type
_entity_poly.pdbx_seq_one_letter_code
_entity_poly.pdbx_strand_id
1 'polypeptide(L)'
;MEKYDLKQETMADPKLSENAPARNCWEFFGCKDIGTCPVPNEKKLHGTHSGKNAGRSCWIIAGTMCGGSKQGSHIDKEHGCLRCNFYESVKKEEFSKPHGFKLSASLLEILKKSPSGSIPRG
;
A
#
# COMPACT_ATOMS: atom_id res chain seq x y z
N MET A 1 1.38 -50.38 28.16
CA MET A 1 1.27 -50.29 26.69
C MET A 1 -0.18 -49.95 26.41
N GLU A 2 -0.57 -48.82 25.85
CA GLU A 2 0.17 -47.83 25.07
C GLU A 2 -0.74 -46.59 24.95
N LYS A 3 -0.23 -45.42 25.30
CA LYS A 3 -0.92 -44.12 25.19
C LYS A 3 -0.67 -43.59 23.78
N TYR A 4 -1.70 -43.30 22.99
CA TYR A 4 -1.57 -42.48 21.77
C TYR A 4 -2.84 -41.63 21.59
N ASP A 5 -2.84 -40.40 22.07
CA ASP A 5 -2.34 -39.14 21.46
C ASP A 5 -3.29 -38.53 20.44
N LEU A 6 -4.02 -37.52 20.92
CA LEU A 6 -4.86 -36.60 20.17
C LEU A 6 -3.97 -35.70 19.31
N LYS A 7 -3.85 -35.99 18.01
CA LYS A 7 -3.30 -35.03 17.06
C LYS A 7 -4.38 -34.05 16.63
N GLN A 8 -4.40 -32.89 17.28
CA GLN A 8 -4.95 -31.68 16.72
C GLN A 8 -4.05 -31.20 15.58
N GLU A 9 -4.51 -31.35 14.33
CA GLU A 9 -3.89 -30.66 13.20
C GLU A 9 -4.59 -29.32 13.02
N THR A 10 -4.15 -28.34 13.81
CA THR A 10 -4.37 -26.92 13.50
C THR A 10 -3.33 -26.52 12.46
N MET A 11 -3.70 -26.57 11.18
CA MET A 11 -2.89 -25.97 10.12
C MET A 11 -3.16 -24.46 10.10
N ALA A 12 -2.69 -23.77 11.14
CA ALA A 12 -2.42 -22.35 11.09
C ALA A 12 -0.90 -22.19 10.84
N ASP A 13 -0.55 -21.69 9.66
CA ASP A 13 0.84 -21.43 9.27
C ASP A 13 1.52 -20.49 10.29
N PRO A 14 2.59 -20.92 10.98
CA PRO A 14 3.14 -20.19 12.14
C PRO A 14 4.09 -19.04 11.79
N LYS A 15 3.87 -18.31 10.68
CA LYS A 15 4.70 -17.15 10.30
C LYS A 15 3.92 -15.94 9.76
N LEU A 16 2.79 -15.58 10.36
CA LEU A 16 2.44 -14.17 10.49
C LEU A 16 2.89 -13.68 11.86
N SER A 17 4.15 -13.27 11.96
CA SER A 17 4.63 -12.55 13.15
C SER A 17 3.87 -11.23 13.25
N GLU A 18 3.22 -10.97 14.38
CA GLU A 18 2.43 -9.78 14.72
C GLU A 18 3.22 -8.44 14.65
N ASN A 19 4.45 -8.41 14.15
CA ASN A 19 5.31 -7.22 14.08
C ASN A 19 6.11 -7.08 12.75
N ALA A 20 5.72 -7.75 11.67
CA ALA A 20 6.40 -7.55 10.39
C ALA A 20 6.10 -6.13 9.84
N PRO A 21 7.13 -5.36 9.41
CA PRO A 21 6.92 -4.02 8.87
C PRO A 21 6.04 -4.08 7.61
N ALA A 22 5.07 -3.17 7.54
CA ALA A 22 4.12 -3.11 6.43
C ALA A 22 4.86 -2.83 5.12
N ARG A 23 4.83 -3.78 4.18
CA ARG A 23 5.56 -3.69 2.90
C ARG A 23 4.96 -2.62 1.99
N ASN A 24 5.81 -1.87 1.33
CA ASN A 24 5.45 -0.93 0.27
C ASN A 24 5.36 -1.62 -1.09
N CYS A 25 4.73 -0.98 -2.07
CA CYS A 25 4.50 -1.59 -3.38
C CYS A 25 5.81 -2.03 -4.06
N TRP A 26 6.90 -1.26 -3.94
CA TRP A 26 8.18 -1.60 -4.56
C TRP A 26 8.86 -2.81 -3.90
N GLU A 27 8.61 -3.05 -2.61
CA GLU A 27 9.08 -4.25 -1.91
C GLU A 27 8.24 -5.46 -2.30
N PHE A 28 6.93 -5.28 -2.45
CA PHE A 28 6.02 -6.34 -2.88
C PHE A 28 6.29 -6.80 -4.32
N PHE A 29 6.51 -5.86 -5.24
CA PHE A 29 6.75 -6.15 -6.66
C PHE A 29 8.23 -6.36 -7.02
N GLY A 30 9.17 -6.16 -6.08
CA GLY A 30 10.60 -6.27 -6.35
C GLY A 30 11.09 -5.25 -7.39
N CYS A 31 10.59 -4.01 -7.33
CA CYS A 31 10.95 -2.96 -8.29
C CYS A 31 12.45 -2.62 -8.17
N LYS A 32 13.20 -2.80 -9.26
CA LYS A 32 14.64 -2.48 -9.32
C LYS A 32 14.90 -0.98 -9.52
N ASP A 33 14.05 -0.30 -10.28
CA ASP A 33 14.21 1.12 -10.64
C ASP A 33 13.29 2.04 -9.83
N ILE A 34 13.59 2.18 -8.54
CA ILE A 34 12.83 3.06 -7.62
C ILE A 34 12.95 4.53 -8.05
N GLY A 35 14.05 4.93 -8.69
CA GLY A 35 14.34 6.31 -9.08
C GLY A 35 13.43 6.91 -10.14
N THR A 36 12.83 6.08 -11.02
CA THR A 36 11.89 6.52 -12.06
C THR A 36 10.43 6.44 -11.59
N CYS A 37 10.19 5.74 -10.48
CA CYS A 37 8.86 5.61 -9.90
C CYS A 37 8.51 6.88 -9.11
N PRO A 38 7.33 7.49 -9.31
CA PRO A 38 6.92 8.66 -8.52
C PRO A 38 6.48 8.29 -7.09
N VAL A 39 6.07 7.04 -6.83
CA VAL A 39 5.54 6.58 -5.53
C VAL A 39 6.50 6.82 -4.36
N PRO A 40 7.79 6.45 -4.45
CA PRO A 40 8.75 6.65 -3.38
C PRO A 40 9.08 8.14 -3.15
N ASN A 41 8.76 9.03 -4.08
CA ASN A 41 9.03 10.47 -3.97
C ASN A 41 7.84 11.27 -3.42
N GLU A 42 6.63 10.70 -3.41
CA GLU A 42 5.43 11.37 -2.92
C GLU A 42 5.35 11.34 -1.39
N LYS A 43 5.94 12.36 -0.76
CA LYS A 43 6.04 12.46 0.70
C LYS A 43 4.73 12.87 1.38
N LYS A 44 3.74 13.44 0.67
CA LYS A 44 2.48 13.90 1.28
C LYS A 44 1.68 12.76 1.91
N LEU A 45 1.90 11.53 1.45
CA LEU A 45 1.22 10.34 1.93
C LEU A 45 2.04 9.52 2.91
N HIS A 46 3.22 10.00 3.31
CA HIS A 46 4.06 9.29 4.27
C HIS A 46 3.30 8.96 5.56
N GLY A 47 3.45 7.72 6.04
CA GLY A 47 2.72 7.21 7.20
C GLY A 47 1.30 6.73 6.90
N THR A 48 0.78 7.00 5.69
CA THR A 48 -0.53 6.51 5.30
C THR A 48 -0.51 4.99 5.21
N HIS A 49 -1.48 4.38 5.87
CA HIS A 49 -1.54 2.94 6.02
C HIS A 49 -0.22 2.38 6.61
N SER A 50 0.44 3.05 7.56
CA SER A 50 1.74 2.59 8.08
C SER A 50 2.85 2.43 7.02
N GLY A 51 2.69 3.01 5.82
CA GLY A 51 3.62 2.90 4.70
C GLY A 51 4.61 4.06 4.63
N LYS A 52 5.67 3.88 3.85
CA LYS A 52 6.63 4.96 3.54
C LYS A 52 6.16 5.71 2.30
N ASN A 53 6.08 7.04 2.39
CA ASN A 53 5.63 7.90 1.27
C ASN A 53 4.30 7.37 0.70
N ALA A 54 4.11 7.34 -0.61
CA ALA A 54 2.91 6.74 -1.21
C ALA A 54 2.97 5.20 -1.36
N GLY A 55 3.92 4.52 -0.73
CA GLY A 55 4.21 3.08 -0.95
C GLY A 55 3.03 2.14 -0.67
N ARG A 56 2.18 2.46 0.31
CA ARG A 56 0.93 1.74 0.63
C ARG A 56 -0.31 2.51 0.18
N SER A 57 -0.13 3.37 -0.82
CA SER A 57 -1.18 4.15 -1.49
C SER A 57 -0.83 4.36 -2.97
N CYS A 58 -0.09 3.43 -3.59
CA CYS A 58 0.47 3.64 -4.92
C CYS A 58 -0.58 3.77 -6.02
N TRP A 59 -1.81 3.29 -5.76
CA TRP A 59 -2.93 3.30 -6.71
C TRP A 59 -3.46 4.69 -7.04
N ILE A 60 -3.27 5.68 -6.15
CA ILE A 60 -3.67 7.08 -6.41
C ILE A 60 -2.56 7.92 -7.05
N ILE A 61 -1.36 7.36 -7.25
CA ILE A 61 -0.24 8.06 -7.89
C ILE A 61 -0.30 7.79 -9.40
N ALA A 62 -0.29 8.82 -10.23
CA ALA A 62 -0.22 8.67 -11.69
C ALA A 62 1.19 8.24 -12.16
N GLY A 63 1.32 7.59 -13.33
CA GLY A 63 2.64 7.25 -13.90
C GLY A 63 3.48 6.21 -13.13
N THR A 64 2.84 5.23 -12.50
CA THR A 64 3.49 4.17 -11.72
C THR A 64 3.61 2.93 -12.58
N MET A 65 4.69 2.17 -12.39
CA MET A 65 4.95 0.94 -13.11
C MET A 65 4.55 -0.25 -12.23
N CYS A 66 3.26 -0.60 -12.17
CA CYS A 66 2.84 -1.82 -11.49
C CYS A 66 3.19 -3.03 -12.36
N GLY A 67 3.99 -3.97 -11.85
CA GLY A 67 4.34 -5.21 -12.56
C GLY A 67 5.31 -5.04 -13.74
N GLY A 68 6.14 -3.99 -13.75
CA GLY A 68 7.17 -3.79 -14.79
C GLY A 68 6.70 -3.11 -16.08
N SER A 69 5.42 -2.73 -16.17
CA SER A 69 4.87 -1.98 -17.32
C SER A 69 4.30 -0.63 -16.90
N LYS A 70 4.52 0.41 -17.70
CA LYS A 70 3.98 1.77 -17.47
C LYS A 70 2.46 1.72 -17.64
N GLN A 71 1.73 1.76 -16.52
CA GLN A 71 0.27 1.82 -16.52
C GLN A 71 -0.18 3.25 -16.78
N GLY A 72 -1.22 3.41 -17.61
CA GLY A 72 -1.74 4.66 -18.19
C GLY A 72 -2.27 5.71 -17.19
N SER A 73 -3.42 6.31 -17.52
CA SER A 73 -4.00 7.43 -16.76
C SER A 73 -4.51 6.99 -15.38
N HIS A 74 -4.83 7.94 -14.49
CA HIS A 74 -5.36 7.65 -13.14
C HIS A 74 -6.65 6.79 -13.16
N ILE A 75 -7.48 6.95 -14.20
CA ILE A 75 -8.75 6.21 -14.38
C ILE A 75 -8.48 4.74 -14.74
N ASP A 76 -7.49 4.48 -15.60
CA ASP A 76 -7.08 3.11 -15.96
C ASP A 76 -6.55 2.33 -14.74
N LYS A 77 -5.99 3.07 -13.77
CA LYS A 77 -5.46 2.49 -12.52
C LYS A 77 -6.50 2.18 -11.48
N GLU A 78 -7.61 2.89 -11.39
CA GLU A 78 -8.63 2.59 -10.38
C GLU A 78 -9.21 1.18 -10.62
N HIS A 79 -9.58 0.86 -11.86
CA HIS A 79 -10.06 -0.47 -12.25
C HIS A 79 -8.97 -1.55 -12.23
N GLY A 80 -7.73 -1.21 -12.61
CA GLY A 80 -6.59 -2.13 -12.55
C GLY A 80 -6.17 -2.49 -11.12
N CYS A 81 -6.22 -1.53 -10.20
CA CYS A 81 -5.80 -1.70 -8.82
C CYS A 81 -6.81 -2.45 -7.97
N LEU A 82 -8.10 -2.45 -8.31
CA LEU A 82 -9.09 -3.30 -7.63
C LEU A 82 -8.78 -4.81 -7.79
N ARG A 83 -8.02 -5.19 -8.83
CA ARG A 83 -7.54 -6.57 -9.06
C ARG A 83 -6.07 -6.77 -8.68
N CYS A 84 -5.45 -5.78 -8.03
CA CYS A 84 -4.06 -5.85 -7.63
C CYS A 84 -3.93 -6.57 -6.28
N ASN A 85 -3.19 -7.68 -6.25
CA ASN A 85 -2.95 -8.46 -5.03
C ASN A 85 -2.37 -7.60 -3.89
N PHE A 86 -1.54 -6.60 -4.22
CA PHE A 86 -1.00 -5.67 -3.23
C PHE A 86 -2.07 -4.74 -2.66
N TYR A 87 -2.95 -4.20 -3.51
CA TYR A 87 -4.05 -3.36 -3.02
C TYR A 87 -4.98 -4.15 -2.10
N GLU A 88 -5.32 -5.38 -2.49
CA GLU A 88 -6.17 -6.26 -1.69
C GLU A 88 -5.50 -6.62 -0.36
N SER A 89 -4.19 -6.91 -0.35
CA SER A 89 -3.46 -7.18 0.90
C SER A 89 -3.45 -5.96 1.81
N VAL A 90 -3.18 -4.76 1.27
CA VAL A 90 -3.21 -3.50 2.03
C VAL A 90 -4.60 -3.27 2.63
N LYS A 91 -5.65 -3.47 1.83
CA LYS A 91 -7.04 -3.32 2.26
C LYS A 91 -7.36 -4.26 3.43
N LYS A 92 -7.01 -5.55 3.33
CA LYS A 92 -7.22 -6.54 4.42
C LYS A 92 -6.43 -6.16 5.68
N GLU A 93 -5.16 -5.81 5.53
CA GLU A 93 -4.28 -5.44 6.65
C GLU A 93 -4.77 -4.19 7.40
N GLU A 94 -5.30 -3.19 6.70
CA GLU A 94 -5.75 -1.93 7.31
C GLU A 94 -7.16 -2.01 7.88
N PHE A 95 -8.05 -2.87 7.35
CA PHE A 95 -9.39 -3.03 7.92
C PHE A 95 -9.37 -3.64 9.33
N SER A 96 -8.37 -4.45 9.64
CA SER A 96 -8.19 -5.02 10.98
C SER A 96 -7.54 -4.04 11.97
N LYS A 97 -7.16 -2.82 11.55
CA LYS A 97 -6.52 -1.81 12.40
C LYS A 97 -7.52 -0.77 12.90
N PRO A 98 -7.27 -0.15 14.08
CA PRO A 98 -8.17 0.85 14.66
C PRO A 98 -8.37 2.10 13.80
N HIS A 99 -7.40 2.44 12.93
CA HIS A 99 -7.50 3.59 12.02
C HIS A 99 -8.17 3.27 10.68
N GLY A 100 -8.39 1.98 10.39
CA GLY A 100 -9.06 1.51 9.19
C GLY A 100 -8.34 1.79 7.87
N PHE A 101 -8.95 1.33 6.78
CA PHE A 101 -8.52 1.62 5.41
C PHE A 101 -9.04 2.98 4.92
N LYS A 102 -8.15 3.84 4.40
CA LYS A 102 -8.53 5.13 3.80
C LYS A 102 -8.90 4.96 2.33
N LEU A 103 -10.08 5.47 1.96
CA LEU A 103 -10.59 5.46 0.59
C LEU A 103 -9.75 6.36 -0.33
N SER A 104 -9.74 6.03 -1.63
CA SER A 104 -9.03 6.81 -2.66
C SER A 104 -9.39 8.31 -2.63
N ALA A 105 -10.66 8.65 -2.41
CA ALA A 105 -11.09 10.04 -2.26
C ALA A 105 -10.32 10.77 -1.14
N SER A 106 -10.24 10.17 0.06
CA SER A 106 -9.52 10.76 1.19
C SER A 106 -8.02 10.89 0.91
N LEU A 107 -7.42 9.92 0.21
CA LEU A 107 -6.01 9.96 -0.17
C LEU A 107 -5.74 11.08 -1.19
N LEU A 108 -6.64 11.27 -2.16
CA LEU A 108 -6.56 12.34 -3.14
C LEU A 108 -6.67 13.72 -2.48
N GLU A 109 -7.53 13.88 -1.47
CA GLU A 109 -7.61 15.13 -0.72
C GLU A 109 -6.31 15.46 0.02
N ILE A 110 -5.60 14.45 0.55
CA ILE A 110 -4.26 14.64 1.14
C ILE A 110 -3.25 15.12 0.09
N LEU A 111 -3.29 14.57 -1.13
CA LEU A 111 -2.41 15.01 -2.22
C LEU A 111 -2.70 16.45 -2.69
N LYS A 112 -3.98 16.82 -2.77
CA LYS A 112 -4.42 18.15 -3.22
C LYS A 112 -4.14 19.26 -2.21
N LYS A 113 -4.03 18.94 -0.92
CA LYS A 113 -3.58 19.90 0.09
C LYS A 113 -2.13 20.32 -0.19
N SER A 114 -1.96 21.43 -0.89
CA SER A 114 -0.69 22.16 -0.92
C SER A 114 -0.34 22.62 0.50
N PRO A 115 0.94 22.65 0.90
CA PRO A 115 1.32 23.42 2.09
C PRO A 115 0.86 24.85 1.82
N SER A 116 -0.02 25.38 2.67
CA SER A 116 -0.47 26.76 2.62
C SER A 116 0.71 27.68 2.94
N GLY A 117 1.53 27.94 1.92
CA GLY A 117 2.55 28.98 1.89
C GLY A 117 2.08 30.04 0.91
N SER A 118 1.61 31.15 1.45
CA SER A 118 1.26 32.39 0.77
C SER A 118 2.31 32.83 -0.25
N ILE A 119 1.91 32.98 -1.51
CA ILE A 119 2.57 33.90 -2.45
C ILE A 119 1.82 35.23 -2.34
N PRO A 120 2.38 36.29 -1.73
CA PRO A 120 1.85 37.63 -1.97
C PRO A 120 2.18 37.96 -3.43
N ARG A 121 1.13 38.16 -4.23
CA ARG A 121 1.27 38.81 -5.54
C ARG A 121 1.60 40.28 -5.25
N GLY A 122 2.86 40.65 -5.50
CA GLY A 122 3.26 42.04 -5.73
C GLY A 122 2.88 42.47 -7.14
#